data_AF-A0A1W9SFK3-F1
#
_entry.id   AF-A0A1W9SFK3-F1
#
_cell.length_a   1.000
_cell.length_b   1.000
_cell.length_c   1.000
_cell.angle_alpha   90.00
_cell.angle_beta   90.00
_cell.angle_gamma   90.00
#
_symmetry.space_group_name_H-M   'P 1'
#
loop_
_entity.id
_entity.type
_entity.pdbx_description
1 polymer ?
#
loop_
_entity_poly.entity_id
_entity_poly.type
_entity_poly.pdbx_seq_one_letter_code
_entity_poly.pdbx_strand_id
1 'polypeptide(L)'
;MEKIKEDKIYYRNAEPIVITELVIHVCETCGQESMPLASARMVEDVLNDKVRPSGKFIAEKFEASESCQGSSDELKTAIKTVTRISA
;
A
#
# COMPACT_ATOMS: atom_id res chain seq x y z
N MET A 1 2.74 -8.08 19.50
CA MET A 1 3.01 -7.63 18.11
C MET A 1 2.74 -8.83 17.26
N GLU A 2 1.64 -8.76 16.51
CA GLU A 2 1.16 -9.85 15.68
C GLU A 2 1.81 -9.77 14.30
N LYS A 3 2.20 -10.93 13.77
CA LYS A 3 2.76 -11.04 12.42
C LYS A 3 1.64 -11.47 11.47
N ILE A 4 1.29 -10.58 10.54
CA ILE A 4 0.31 -10.87 9.50
C ILE A 4 0.98 -10.94 8.13
N LYS A 5 0.34 -11.64 7.19
CA LYS A 5 0.65 -11.58 5.76
C LYS A 5 -0.43 -10.75 5.08
N GLU A 6 -0.02 -9.78 4.30
CA GLU A 6 -0.92 -8.84 3.62
C GLU A 6 -0.48 -8.61 2.18
N ASP A 7 -1.46 -8.38 1.30
CA ASP A 7 -1.20 -7.93 -0.07
C ASP A 7 -1.35 -6.41 -0.12
N LYS A 8 -0.33 -5.70 -0.60
CA LYS A 8 -0.37 -4.23 -0.74
C LYS A 8 -0.17 -3.81 -2.20
N ILE A 9 -0.84 -2.72 -2.57
CA ILE A 9 -0.75 -2.10 -3.90
C ILE A 9 0.27 -0.97 -3.84
N TYR A 10 1.21 -0.99 -4.78
CA TYR A 10 2.19 0.06 -5.02
C TYR A 10 2.01 0.60 -6.44
N TYR A 11 2.65 1.72 -6.74
CA TYR A 11 2.65 2.29 -8.09
C TYR A 11 4.07 2.36 -8.64
N ARG A 12 4.22 1.98 -9.90
CA ARG A 12 5.46 2.13 -10.67
C ARG A 12 5.09 2.65 -12.05
N ASN A 13 5.63 3.79 -12.46
CA ASN A 13 5.31 4.44 -13.74
C ASN A 13 3.79 4.62 -13.97
N ALA A 14 3.06 5.03 -12.93
CA ALA A 14 1.59 5.15 -12.91
C ALA A 14 0.82 3.82 -13.08
N GLU A 15 1.50 2.68 -13.17
CA GLU A 15 0.87 1.36 -13.19
C GLU A 15 0.77 0.78 -11.77
N PRO A 16 -0.41 0.27 -11.36
CA PRO A 16 -0.56 -0.39 -10.07
C PRO A 16 0.08 -1.77 -10.10
N ILE A 17 0.87 -2.07 -9.06
CA ILE A 17 1.54 -3.35 -8.85
C ILE A 17 1.08 -3.91 -7.51
N VAL A 18 0.64 -5.17 -7.50
CA VAL A 18 0.34 -5.90 -6.27
C VAL A 18 1.58 -6.66 -5.85
N ILE A 19 2.00 -6.45 -4.61
CA ILE A 19 3.01 -7.26 -3.95
C ILE A 19 2.31 -8.08 -2.88
N THR A 20 2.28 -9.39 -3.09
CA THR A 20 1.54 -10.33 -2.25
C THR A 20 2.39 -10.87 -1.12
N GLU A 21 1.74 -11.38 -0.07
CA GLU A 21 2.37 -12.05 1.07
C GLU A 21 3.43 -11.21 1.82
N LEU A 22 3.28 -9.89 1.83
CA LEU A 22 4.17 -9.03 2.61
C LEU A 22 3.93 -9.29 4.10
N VAL A 23 5.01 -9.56 4.81
CA VAL A 23 4.96 -9.64 6.26
C VAL A 23 4.84 -8.24 6.84
N ILE A 24 3.83 -8.01 7.67
CA ILE A 24 3.64 -6.79 8.45
C ILE A 24 3.51 -7.16 9.93
N HIS A 25 4.09 -6.36 10.81
CA HIS A 25 3.91 -6.47 12.25
C HIS A 25 2.89 -5.43 12.72
N VAL A 26 1.83 -5.88 13.35
CA VAL A 26 0.77 -5.03 13.89
C VAL A 26 0.86 -5.00 15.41
N CYS A 27 0.83 -3.81 15.99
CA CYS A 27 0.68 -3.67 17.43
C CYS A 27 -0.76 -4.00 17.84
N GLU A 28 -0.95 -5.05 18.63
CA GLU A 28 -2.28 -5.47 19.13
C GLU A 28 -2.95 -4.40 20.00
N THR A 29 -2.19 -3.48 20.59
CA THR A 29 -2.72 -2.46 21.50
C THR A 29 -3.16 -1.18 20.78
N CYS A 30 -2.39 -0.72 19.79
CA CYS A 30 -2.67 0.56 19.11
C CYS A 30 -2.96 0.43 17.61
N GLY A 31 -2.89 -0.79 17.05
CA GLY A 31 -3.09 -1.06 15.62
C GLY A 31 -1.97 -0.55 14.72
N GLN A 32 -0.88 -0.01 15.28
CA GLN A 32 0.22 0.52 14.47
C GLN A 32 0.89 -0.60 13.67
N GLU A 33 0.98 -0.40 12.36
CA GLU A 33 1.68 -1.27 11.43
C GLU A 33 3.16 -0.90 11.36
N SER A 34 4.02 -1.92 11.25
CA SER A 34 5.43 -1.77 10.93
C SER A 34 5.87 -2.86 9.95
N MET A 35 6.58 -2.46 8.90
CA MET A 35 7.09 -3.38 7.89
C MET A 35 8.51 -3.82 8.27
N PRO A 36 8.78 -5.14 8.39
CA PRO A 36 10.13 -5.64 8.59
C PRO A 36 11.03 -5.34 7.39
N LEU A 37 12.34 -5.22 7.64
CA LEU A 37 13.33 -4.93 6.59
C LEU A 37 13.29 -5.92 5.42
N ALA A 38 13.00 -7.19 5.67
CA ALA A 38 12.90 -8.21 4.62
C ALA A 38 11.76 -7.90 3.64
N SER A 39 10.56 -7.58 4.14
CA SER A 39 9.41 -7.15 3.32
C SER A 39 9.71 -5.84 2.59
N ALA A 40 10.35 -4.88 3.27
CA ALA A 40 10.71 -3.61 2.66
C ALA A 40 11.67 -3.79 1.47
N ARG A 41 12.65 -4.69 1.59
CA ARG A 41 13.55 -5.04 0.48
C ARG A 41 12.83 -5.71 -0.68
N MET A 42 11.86 -6.58 -0.41
CA MET A 42 11.04 -7.18 -1.47
C MET A 42 10.27 -6.11 -2.26
N VAL A 43 9.70 -5.12 -1.56
CA VAL A 43 9.04 -3.98 -2.20
C VAL A 43 10.02 -3.19 -3.07
N GLU A 44 11.20 -2.86 -2.53
CA GLU A 44 12.24 -2.15 -3.27
C GLU A 44 12.68 -2.93 -4.52
N ASP A 45 12.89 -4.23 -4.42
CA ASP A 45 13.33 -5.06 -5.54
C ASP A 45 12.28 -5.16 -6.65
N VAL A 46 10.99 -5.24 -6.30
CA VAL A 46 9.89 -5.23 -7.28
C VAL A 46 9.75 -3.86 -7.94
N LEU A 47 9.83 -2.77 -7.17
CA LEU A 47 9.71 -1.42 -7.70
C LEU A 47 10.89 -1.03 -8.60
N ASN A 48 12.08 -1.59 -8.36
CA ASN A 48 13.28 -1.38 -9.18
C ASN A 48 13.48 -2.42 -10.29
N ASP A 49 12.44 -3.19 -10.66
CA ASP A 49 12.50 -4.20 -11.73
C ASP A 49 13.54 -5.32 -11.53
N LYS A 50 14.06 -5.49 -10.31
CA LYS A 50 14.98 -6.60 -9.98
C LYS A 50 14.23 -7.93 -9.86
N VAL A 51 12.97 -7.87 -9.45
CA VAL A 51 12.08 -9.03 -9.28
C VAL A 51 10.75 -8.76 -9.98
N ARG A 52 10.23 -9.76 -10.71
CA ARG A 52 8.89 -9.66 -11.31
C ARG A 52 7.82 -9.74 -10.22
N PRO A 53 6.79 -8.89 -10.24
CA PRO A 53 5.70 -8.96 -9.28
C PRO A 53 4.93 -10.29 -9.41
N SER A 54 4.42 -10.78 -8.29
CA SER A 54 3.72 -12.06 -8.18
C SER A 54 2.38 -12.10 -8.93
N GLY A 55 1.84 -10.94 -9.32
CA GLY A 55 0.57 -10.84 -10.05
C GLY A 55 0.38 -9.50 -10.74
N LYS A 56 -0.67 -9.42 -11.58
CA LYS A 56 -1.18 -8.17 -12.11
C LYS A 56 -2.37 -7.74 -11.26
N PHE A 57 -2.42 -6.45 -10.90
CA PHE A 57 -3.62 -5.91 -10.28
C PHE A 57 -4.75 -5.90 -11.32
N ILE A 58 -5.88 -6.53 -11.00
CA ILE A 58 -7.08 -6.52 -11.83
C ILE A 58 -8.24 -6.05 -10.96
N ALA A 59 -8.66 -4.80 -11.15
CA ALA A 59 -9.90 -4.30 -10.61
C ALA A 59 -10.61 -3.49 -11.70
N GLU A 60 -11.76 -3.97 -12.14
CA GLU A 60 -12.53 -3.43 -13.29
C GLU A 60 -12.95 -1.96 -13.13
N LYS A 61 -12.81 -1.38 -11.92
CA LYS A 61 -13.21 0.00 -11.59
C LYS A 61 -12.10 0.80 -10.90
N PHE A 62 -10.86 0.34 -10.96
CA PHE A 62 -9.75 1.11 -10.40
C PHE A 62 -9.33 2.20 -11.38
N GLU A 63 -9.83 3.41 -11.14
CA GLU A 63 -9.30 4.60 -11.77
C GLU A 63 -8.07 5.03 -10.96
N ALA A 64 -6.87 4.84 -11.53
CA ALA A 64 -5.70 5.56 -11.04
C ALA A 64 -6.02 7.05 -11.24
N SER A 65 -6.27 7.79 -10.15
CA SER A 65 -6.54 9.21 -10.26
C SER A 65 -5.35 9.89 -10.94
N GLU A 66 -5.56 10.39 -12.15
CA GLU A 66 -4.61 11.20 -12.91
C GLU A 66 -4.47 12.58 -12.25
N SER A 67 -4.00 12.66 -11.01
CA SER A 67 -3.62 13.92 -10.35
C SER A 67 -3.02 13.67 -8.97
N CYS A 68 -1.79 13.17 -8.94
CA CYS A 68 -0.87 13.49 -7.85
C CYS A 68 0.28 14.36 -8.36
N GLN A 69 -0.08 15.44 -9.07
CA GLN A 69 0.71 16.67 -9.15
C GLN A 69 -0.13 17.78 -8.52
N GLY A 70 -0.09 17.88 -7.20
CA GLY A 70 -0.86 18.87 -6.44
C GLY A 70 -0.22 19.05 -5.07
N SER A 71 0.03 20.31 -4.72
CA SER A 71 0.84 20.80 -3.59
C SER A 71 0.48 20.22 -2.22
N SER A 72 1.49 20.18 -1.36
CA SER A 72 1.58 19.64 0.02
C SER A 72 0.47 19.99 1.03
N ASP A 73 -0.57 20.75 0.68
CA ASP A 73 -1.54 21.30 1.64
C ASP A 73 -2.94 20.65 1.60
N GLU A 74 -3.32 19.91 0.55
CA GLU A 74 -4.67 19.30 0.46
C GLU A 74 -4.79 17.90 1.08
N LEU A 75 -3.67 17.23 1.36
CA LEU A 75 -3.61 15.88 1.94
C LEU A 75 -4.14 15.79 3.39
N LYS A 76 -4.38 16.92 4.08
CA LYS A 76 -4.89 16.92 5.47
C LYS A 76 -6.40 16.72 5.57
N THR A 77 -7.15 16.85 4.48
CA THR A 77 -8.63 16.83 4.55
C THR A 77 -9.23 15.48 4.13
N ALA A 78 -8.58 14.70 3.26
CA ALA A 78 -9.12 13.43 2.78
C ALA A 78 -9.06 12.28 3.81
N ILE A 79 -8.14 12.34 4.78
CA ILE A 79 -7.96 11.27 5.77
C ILE A 79 -9.07 11.27 6.85
N LYS A 80 -9.87 12.34 6.96
CA LYS A 80 -10.91 12.44 8.01
C LYS A 80 -12.25 11.74 7.70
N THR A 81 -12.49 11.30 6.47
CA THR A 81 -13.85 10.89 6.06
C THR A 81 -14.07 9.37 6.02
N VAL A 82 -13.04 8.54 6.17
CA VAL A 82 -13.20 7.07 6.11
C VAL A 82 -13.54 6.45 7.49
N THR A 83 -13.60 7.22 8.57
CA THR A 83 -13.88 6.69 9.93
C THR A 83 -15.35 6.81 10.39
N ARG A 84 -16.31 7.09 9.51
CA ARG A 84 -17.74 7.04 9.87
C ARG A 84 -18.57 6.28 8.86
N ILE A 85 -18.39 4.96 8.83
CA ILE A 85 -19.50 4.05 8.55
C ILE A 85 -19.44 2.94 9.60
N SER A 86 -20.17 3.15 10.70
CA SER A 86 -20.80 2.13 11.56
C SER A 86 -21.51 2.86 12.68
N ALA A 87 -22.80 3.14 12.47
CA ALA A 87 -23.81 3.25 13.51
C ALA A 87 -25.05 2.52 12.99
#